data_AF-A0A966W1S4-F1
#
_entry.id   AF-A0A966W1S4-F1
#
_cell.length_a   1.000
_cell.length_b   1.000
_cell.length_c   1.000
_cell.angle_alpha   90.00
_cell.angle_beta   90.00
_cell.angle_gamma   90.00
#
_symmetry.space_group_name_H-M   'P 1'
#
loop_
_entity.id
_entity.type
_entity.pdbx_description
1 polymer ?
#
loop_
_entity_poly.entity_id
_entity_poly.type
_entity_poly.pdbx_seq_one_letter_code
_entity_poly.pdbx_strand_id
1 'polypeptide(L)' 'MQSKFIAALLLAAALPAFAAEKKEPSPDDQYKKLTPDSEEQPGVPKGVVTEYEWNDSKNFPNTVRKYSVYV' A
#
# COMPACT_ATOMS: atom_id res chain seq x y z
N MET A 1 -1.53 -50.61 27.62
CA MET A 1 -0.93 -49.30 27.99
C MET A 1 -0.51 -48.51 26.74
N GLN A 2 -1.42 -48.31 25.77
CA GLN A 2 -1.12 -47.59 24.51
C GLN A 2 -2.24 -46.64 24.05
N SER A 3 -3.44 -46.73 24.63
CA SER A 3 -4.60 -45.90 24.24
C SER A 3 -4.60 -44.49 24.85
N LYS A 4 -3.87 -44.25 25.96
CA LYS A 4 -3.80 -42.93 26.62
C LYS A 4 -2.89 -41.91 25.89
N PHE A 5 -2.04 -42.36 24.97
CA PHE A 5 -1.10 -41.49 24.26
C PHE A 5 -1.67 -40.86 22.99
N ILE A 6 -2.70 -41.46 22.38
CA ILE A 6 -3.31 -40.95 21.15
C ILE A 6 -4.24 -39.77 21.44
N ALA A 7 -4.97 -39.80 22.56
CA ALA A 7 -5.85 -38.69 22.97
C ALA A 7 -5.08 -37.41 23.34
N ALA A 8 -3.87 -37.56 23.91
CA ALA A 8 -3.01 -36.42 24.23
C ALA A 8 -2.39 -35.75 22.99
N LEU A 9 -2.18 -36.52 21.91
CA LEU A 9 -1.60 -36.00 20.66
C LEU A 9 -2.63 -35.21 19.82
N LEU A 10 -3.91 -35.56 19.90
CA LEU A 10 -4.98 -34.83 19.21
C LEU A 10 -5.38 -33.53 19.92
N LEU A 11 -5.13 -33.39 21.22
CA LEU A 11 -5.41 -32.16 21.96
C LEU A 11 -4.31 -31.09 21.78
N ALA A 12 -3.09 -31.50 21.44
CA ALA A 12 -1.96 -30.57 21.23
C ALA A 12 -2.00 -29.86 19.86
N ALA A 13 -2.70 -30.40 18.87
CA ALA A 13 -2.77 -29.83 17.52
C ALA A 13 -3.80 -28.68 17.38
N ALA A 14 -4.66 -28.46 18.38
CA ALA A 14 -5.69 -27.41 18.36
C ALA A 14 -5.21 -26.06 18.94
N LEU A 15 -4.06 -26.01 19.62
CA LEU A 15 -3.56 -24.82 20.29
C LEU A 15 -3.04 -23.70 19.35
N PRO A 16 -2.35 -23.95 18.22
CA PRO A 16 -1.84 -22.86 17.39
C PRO A 16 -2.94 -22.11 16.62
N ALA A 17 -4.16 -22.65 16.52
CA ALA A 17 -5.28 -21.96 15.87
C ALA A 17 -5.85 -20.80 16.70
N PHE A 18 -5.66 -20.81 18.03
CA PHE A 18 -6.12 -19.75 18.93
C PHE A 18 -5.03 -18.69 19.23
N ALA A 19 -3.79 -18.92 18.80
CA ALA A 19 -2.67 -18.00 18.99
C ALA A 19 -2.42 -17.09 17.77
N ALA A 20 -3.38 -16.98 16.85
CA ALA A 20 -3.33 -15.98 15.80
C ALA A 20 -3.53 -14.59 16.44
N GLU A 21 -2.42 -13.88 16.65
CA GLU A 21 -2.41 -12.49 17.08
C GLU A 21 -3.28 -11.67 16.11
N LYS A 22 -4.31 -11.02 16.64
CA LYS A 22 -5.26 -10.24 15.85
C LYS A 22 -4.49 -9.04 15.30
N LYS A 23 -4.01 -9.14 14.05
CA LYS A 23 -3.24 -8.08 13.39
C LYS A 23 -4.00 -6.76 13.54
N GLU A 24 -3.41 -5.82 14.28
CA GLU A 24 -3.98 -4.48 14.39
C GLU A 24 -4.04 -3.87 12.99
N PRO A 25 -5.17 -3.21 12.65
CA PRO A 25 -5.28 -2.57 11.35
C PRO A 25 -4.17 -1.52 11.22
N SER A 26 -3.49 -1.52 10.08
CA SER A 26 -2.55 -0.44 9.74
C SER A 26 -3.33 0.87 9.66
N PRO A 27 -2.74 2.03 10.03
CA PRO A 27 -3.31 3.33 9.72
C PRO A 27 -3.73 3.48 8.26
N ASP A 28 -3.07 2.77 7.34
CA ASP A 28 -3.40 2.80 5.91
C ASP A 28 -4.63 1.97 5.53
N ASP A 29 -5.10 1.09 6.41
CA ASP A 29 -6.23 0.21 6.13
C ASP A 29 -7.52 0.99 5.84
N GLN A 30 -7.64 2.22 6.36
CA GLN A 30 -8.76 3.12 6.08
C GLN A 30 -8.81 3.60 4.62
N TYR A 31 -7.67 3.63 3.90
CA TYR A 31 -7.59 4.08 2.51
C TYR A 31 -7.75 2.95 1.50
N LYS A 32 -7.84 1.69 1.97
CA LYS A 32 -8.02 0.52 1.08
C LYS A 32 -9.40 0.48 0.43
N LYS A 33 -10.38 1.15 1.02
CA LYS A 33 -11.74 1.25 0.49
C LYS A 33 -11.95 2.68 -0.01
N LEU A 34 -11.90 2.84 -1.33
CA LEU A 34 -12.26 4.11 -1.96
C LEU A 34 -13.76 4.36 -1.77
N THR A 35 -14.12 5.59 -1.39
CA THR A 35 -15.48 6.10 -1.51
C THR A 35 -15.68 6.66 -2.91
N PRO A 36 -16.92 6.86 -3.38
CA PRO A 36 -17.16 7.52 -4.67
C PRO A 36 -16.44 8.87 -4.79
N ASP A 37 -16.37 9.64 -3.70
CA ASP A 37 -15.64 10.92 -3.66
C ASP A 37 -14.12 10.77 -3.83
N SER A 38 -13.58 9.56 -3.60
CA SER A 38 -12.16 9.25 -3.80
C SER A 38 -11.85 8.76 -5.22
N GLU A 39 -12.88 8.52 -6.04
CA GLU A 39 -12.72 8.03 -7.41
C GLU A 39 -12.73 9.20 -8.42
N GLU A 40 -12.05 9.01 -9.55
CA GLU A 40 -12.11 9.97 -10.66
C GLU A 40 -13.54 10.07 -11.21
N GLN A 41 -14.03 11.30 -11.35
CA GLN A 41 -15.39 11.56 -11.82
C GLN A 41 -15.42 11.93 -13.31
N PRO A 42 -16.38 11.40 -14.09
CA PRO A 42 -16.54 11.76 -15.49
C PRO A 42 -16.98 13.23 -15.64
N GLY A 43 -16.43 13.92 -16.63
CA GLY A 43 -16.80 15.32 -16.94
C GLY A 43 -16.17 16.37 -16.03
N VAL A 44 -15.42 15.98 -15.00
CA VAL A 44 -14.59 16.92 -14.22
C VAL A 44 -13.39 17.35 -15.06
N PRO A 45 -13.15 18.67 -15.23
CA PRO A 45 -11.97 19.16 -15.94
C PRO A 45 -10.69 18.59 -15.33
N LYS A 46 -9.84 18.03 -16.18
CA LYS A 46 -8.53 17.50 -15.79
C LYS A 46 -7.46 18.52 -16.11
N GLY A 47 -6.53 18.71 -15.18
CA GLY A 47 -5.31 19.43 -15.49
C GLY A 47 -4.42 18.63 -16.43
N VAL A 48 -3.43 19.30 -17.01
CA VAL A 48 -2.52 18.73 -17.98
C VAL A 48 -1.12 18.73 -17.42
N VAL A 49 -0.48 17.55 -17.44
CA VAL A 49 0.96 17.45 -17.17
C VAL A 49 1.70 17.87 -18.44
N THR A 50 2.52 18.90 -18.32
CA THR A 50 3.38 19.40 -19.39
C THR A 50 4.83 19.16 -19.03
N GLU A 51 5.60 18.54 -19.93
CA GLU A 51 7.01 18.21 -19.72
C GLU A 51 7.92 19.25 -20.38
N TYR A 52 9.01 19.57 -19.70
CA TYR A 52 10.01 20.52 -20.16
C TYR A 52 11.41 20.07 -19.77
N GLU A 53 12.40 20.73 -20.38
CA GLU A 53 13.80 20.58 -20.04
C GLU A 53 14.38 21.92 -19.60
N TRP A 54 15.13 21.89 -18.50
CA TRP A 54 15.95 23.00 -18.07
C TRP A 54 17.41 22.72 -18.44
N ASN A 55 17.90 23.45 -19.44
CA ASN A 55 19.21 23.21 -20.07
C ASN A 55 20.28 24.25 -19.70
N ASP A 56 19.92 25.35 -19.06
CA ASP A 56 20.78 26.51 -18.80
C ASP A 56 20.85 26.86 -17.30
N SER A 57 20.81 25.85 -16.42
CA SER A 57 20.85 26.06 -14.97
C SER A 57 22.17 26.70 -14.52
N LYS A 58 22.09 27.91 -13.94
CA LYS A 58 23.26 28.61 -13.36
C LYS A 58 23.79 27.94 -12.09
N ASN A 59 22.92 27.24 -11.36
CA ASN A 59 23.28 26.55 -10.12
C ASN A 59 23.87 25.16 -10.40
N PHE A 60 23.50 24.53 -11.52
CA PHE A 60 23.99 23.23 -11.95
C PHE A 60 24.49 23.29 -13.41
N PRO A 61 25.64 23.94 -13.65
CA PRO A 61 26.18 24.09 -15.00
C PRO A 61 26.44 22.74 -15.67
N ASN A 62 26.29 22.69 -17.00
CA ASN A 62 26.50 21.50 -17.83
C ASN A 62 25.59 20.31 -17.49
N THR A 63 24.41 20.56 -16.91
CA THR A 63 23.39 19.54 -16.67
C THR A 63 22.11 19.83 -17.45
N VAL A 64 21.40 18.77 -17.83
CA VAL A 64 20.04 18.83 -18.39
C VAL A 64 19.08 18.25 -17.35
N ARG A 65 18.01 18.98 -17.05
CA ARG A 65 17.02 18.57 -16.04
C ARG A 65 15.62 18.53 -16.63
N LYS A 66 15.06 17.32 -16.74
CA LYS A 66 13.65 17.13 -17.08
C LYS A 66 12.77 17.47 -15.88
N TYR A 67 11.68 18.19 -16.12
CA TYR A 67 10.67 18.49 -15.12
C TYR A 67 9.29 18.52 -15.76
N SER A 68 8.26 18.38 -14.93
CA SER A 68 6.87 18.40 -15.35
C SER A 68 6.09 19.41 -14.53
N VAL A 69 5.16 20.11 -15.18
CA VAL A 69 4.24 21.07 -14.55
C VAL A 69 2.81 20.60 -14.81
N TYR A 70 2.05 20.41 -13.73
CA TYR A 70 0.60 20.17 -13.80
C TYR A 70 -0.12 21.52 -13.75
N VAL A 71 -0.94 21.80 -14.76
CA VAL A 71 -1.72 23.04 -14.92
C VAL A 71 -3.21 22.72 -14.97
#